data_AF-A0A3D1M4A5-F1
#
_entry.id   AF-A0A3D1M4A5-F1
#
_cell.length_a   1.000
_cell.length_b   1.000
_cell.length_c   1.000
_cell.angle_alpha   90.00
_cell.angle_beta   90.00
_cell.angle_gamma   90.00
#
_symmetry.space_group_name_H-M   'P 1'
#
loop_
_entity.id
_entity.type
_entity.pdbx_description
1 polymer ?
#
loop_
_entity_poly.entity_id
_entity_poly.type
_entity_poly.pdbx_seq_one_letter_code
_entity_poly.pdbx_strand_id
1 'polypeptide(L)'
;MYILINSDQEADIFPEKKSQRADGGKGDGRMQNRTDYAVTMGRPEHPGAWSEGNRVGFTVVLPEGAEAELLLYREGEEFPCQEIPLPEEKRIGLAASVCVEIPAEERLEYNYRVNGHVVSDPCASGIRKTHFRHAGSSSRKGEGTREGVDREEIRCVWQKNYGVKTCLPVIPYEDCIFYKANVRGLTMEKPAGVRHPGTFLGLQEFIPYLKNLGINSLILMPLYEFTEEPSQTESFYLLDDSVKVMQPSGGDQKKNYWGYAEGLYYAPKLSYSATGNPQKEFADLTDALHLAGIQLLPEFYFSPEAGGRQVTDVLRHWLLTYRIDGFHLVGQGDWISTVRTDPLLKKSRILYTDFPASVRELRSKKPQFRNLGIYNLSFEQAMRRFLKGDPDCSPEEIAGLLRRNDSGCGYLNFMADQDGFTMADMVSYGEKHNEENGQNNRDGFDCNYSWNCGEEG
;
A
#
# COMPACT_ATOMS: atom_id res chain seq x y z
N MET A 1 -1.64 7.64 -12.94
CA MET A 1 -1.64 8.32 -11.63
C MET A 1 -2.43 9.61 -11.74
N TYR A 2 -3.74 9.47 -11.82
CA TYR A 2 -4.68 10.59 -11.87
C TYR A 2 -5.38 10.63 -10.51
N ILE A 3 -5.77 11.81 -10.04
CA ILE A 3 -6.91 11.87 -9.13
C ILE A 3 -8.11 11.48 -9.99
N LEU A 4 -8.58 10.24 -9.87
CA LEU A 4 -9.81 9.81 -10.53
C LEU A 4 -10.94 10.65 -9.95
N ILE A 5 -11.81 11.17 -10.82
CA ILE A 5 -13.06 11.85 -10.49
C ILE A 5 -14.08 11.35 -11.52
N ASN A 6 -15.21 10.82 -11.06
CA ASN A 6 -16.31 10.46 -11.95
C ASN A 6 -16.86 11.71 -12.65
N SER A 7 -16.95 11.67 -13.98
CA SER A 7 -17.55 12.73 -14.80
C SER A 7 -19.07 12.62 -14.96
N ASP A 8 -19.71 11.64 -14.32
CA ASP A 8 -21.15 11.39 -14.47
C ASP A 8 -21.89 11.62 -13.14
N GLN A 9 -22.08 12.89 -12.78
CA GLN A 9 -23.24 13.30 -12.00
C GLN A 9 -23.90 14.49 -12.68
N GLU A 10 -24.79 14.18 -13.63
CA GLU A 10 -25.85 15.10 -13.99
C GLU A 10 -26.68 15.43 -12.74
N ALA A 11 -26.78 16.73 -12.49
CA ALA A 11 -27.81 17.43 -11.75
C ALA A 11 -29.00 16.58 -11.27
N ASP A 12 -29.10 16.39 -9.96
CA ASP A 12 -30.33 16.73 -9.25
C ASP A 12 -30.12 16.69 -7.73
N ILE A 13 -30.96 17.46 -7.03
CA ILE A 13 -31.05 17.64 -5.57
C ILE A 13 -30.27 18.86 -5.02
N PHE A 14 -30.78 20.06 -5.32
CA PHE A 14 -30.81 21.16 -4.36
C PHE A 14 -32.21 21.78 -4.33
N PRO A 15 -32.85 21.98 -3.16
CA PRO A 15 -33.90 22.98 -3.04
C PRO A 15 -33.24 24.37 -3.03
N GLU A 16 -33.63 25.21 -3.98
CA GLU A 16 -33.24 26.61 -4.07
C GLU A 16 -33.39 27.33 -2.71
N LYS A 17 -32.28 27.85 -2.17
CA LYS A 17 -32.34 29.00 -1.25
C LYS A 17 -31.85 30.24 -1.97
N LYS A 18 -32.83 31.10 -2.28
CA LYS A 18 -32.67 32.44 -2.84
C LYS A 18 -31.63 33.24 -2.04
N SER A 19 -30.64 33.71 -2.77
CA SER A 19 -29.77 34.83 -2.42
C SER A 19 -30.59 36.06 -1.99
N GLN A 20 -30.46 36.47 -0.74
CA GLN A 20 -30.69 37.84 -0.32
C GLN A 20 -29.38 38.40 0.21
N ARG A 21 -28.82 39.34 -0.54
CA ARG A 21 -27.78 40.26 -0.07
C ARG A 21 -28.35 41.07 1.09
N ALA A 22 -27.71 40.98 2.25
CA ALA A 22 -27.83 41.96 3.31
C ALA A 22 -26.43 42.47 3.66
N ASP A 23 -26.21 43.73 3.29
CA ASP A 23 -25.13 44.59 3.72
C ASP A 23 -25.28 44.89 5.22
N GLY A 24 -24.19 44.97 5.98
CA GLY A 24 -24.22 45.34 7.40
C GLY A 24 -23.23 44.58 8.28
N GLY A 25 -22.06 45.19 8.50
CA GLY A 25 -20.96 44.58 9.23
C GLY A 25 -21.18 44.35 10.73
N LYS A 26 -20.33 43.49 11.28
CA LYS A 26 -19.64 43.62 12.58
C LYS A 26 -18.56 42.55 12.63
N GLY A 27 -17.32 42.99 12.86
CA GLY A 27 -16.16 42.11 12.91
C GLY A 27 -16.28 41.07 14.01
N ASP A 28 -15.87 39.85 13.68
CA ASP A 28 -15.45 38.86 14.66
C ASP A 28 -14.02 38.45 14.31
N GLY A 29 -13.09 38.80 15.19
CA GLY A 29 -11.66 38.65 15.00
C GLY A 29 -11.23 37.21 15.21
N ARG A 30 -11.15 36.43 14.13
CA ARG A 30 -10.21 35.31 14.04
C ARG A 30 -9.17 35.67 12.98
N MET A 31 -8.09 36.33 13.41
CA MET A 31 -6.86 36.39 12.62
C MET A 31 -6.34 34.96 12.49
N GLN A 32 -6.71 34.27 11.41
CA GLN A 32 -6.02 33.06 10.98
C GLN A 32 -4.60 33.49 10.58
N ASN A 33 -3.58 32.89 11.20
CA ASN A 33 -2.17 33.11 10.89
C ASN A 33 -1.85 32.59 9.47
N ARG A 34 -2.30 33.30 8.44
CA ARG A 34 -1.91 33.11 7.05
C ARG A 34 -0.42 33.41 6.92
N THR A 35 0.36 32.43 6.49
CA THR A 35 1.73 32.69 6.00
C THR A 35 1.63 32.87 4.49
N ASP A 36 2.32 33.87 3.94
CA ASP A 36 2.45 34.04 2.50
C ASP A 36 3.80 33.47 2.04
N TYR A 37 3.94 32.15 2.00
CA TYR A 37 5.11 31.52 1.39
C TYR A 37 5.16 31.90 -0.10
N ALA A 38 6.37 32.17 -0.60
CA ALA A 38 6.56 32.53 -2.00
C ALA A 38 6.30 31.31 -2.89
N VAL A 39 5.49 31.49 -3.94
CA VAL A 39 5.11 30.43 -4.88
C VAL A 39 5.64 30.75 -6.28
N THR A 40 6.35 29.80 -6.87
CA THR A 40 6.81 29.85 -8.26
C THR A 40 6.31 28.64 -9.05
N MET A 41 6.56 28.63 -10.36
CA MET A 41 6.28 27.46 -11.20
C MET A 41 7.10 26.25 -10.73
N GLY A 42 6.46 25.09 -10.66
CA GLY A 42 7.08 23.83 -10.27
C GLY A 42 7.75 23.08 -11.43
N ARG A 43 8.05 21.81 -11.20
CA ARG A 43 8.66 20.88 -12.16
C ARG A 43 7.69 19.71 -12.42
N PRO A 44 6.88 19.74 -13.49
CA PRO A 44 5.83 18.75 -13.76
C PRO A 44 6.37 17.33 -14.00
N GLU A 45 7.65 17.18 -14.31
CA GLU A 45 8.33 15.90 -14.48
C GLU A 45 8.54 15.12 -13.17
N HIS A 46 8.43 15.80 -12.02
CA HIS A 46 8.59 15.22 -10.69
C HIS A 46 7.23 15.12 -9.98
N PRO A 47 6.54 13.96 -10.05
CA PRO A 47 5.25 13.77 -9.38
C PRO A 47 5.38 13.74 -7.85
N GLY A 48 4.32 14.16 -7.17
CA GLY A 48 4.26 14.28 -5.72
C GLY A 48 5.00 15.48 -5.15
N ALA A 49 5.31 15.41 -3.85
CA ALA A 49 6.12 16.41 -3.17
C ALA A 49 7.62 16.07 -3.18
N TRP A 50 8.46 17.02 -3.56
CA TRP A 50 9.93 16.92 -3.53
C TRP A 50 10.53 18.15 -2.86
N SER A 51 11.76 18.04 -2.34
CA SER A 51 12.43 19.17 -1.70
C SER A 51 13.90 19.29 -2.10
N GLU A 52 14.35 20.53 -2.27
CA GLU A 52 15.74 20.92 -2.53
C GLU A 52 16.05 22.19 -1.73
N GLY A 53 16.75 22.03 -0.60
CA GLY A 53 16.94 23.14 0.35
C GLY A 53 15.63 23.59 0.97
N ASN A 54 15.31 24.88 0.87
CA ASN A 54 14.05 25.47 1.33
C ASN A 54 12.94 25.43 0.25
N ARG A 55 13.20 24.85 -0.91
CA ARG A 55 12.22 24.79 -2.01
C ARG A 55 11.52 23.45 -1.99
N VAL A 56 10.20 23.48 -1.95
CA VAL A 56 9.37 22.28 -2.00
C VAL A 56 8.46 22.36 -3.21
N GLY A 57 8.66 21.45 -4.15
CA GLY A 57 7.78 21.33 -5.31
C GLY A 57 6.66 20.34 -5.03
N PHE A 58 5.47 20.66 -5.55
CA PHE A 58 4.26 19.84 -5.45
C PHE A 58 3.71 19.66 -6.85
N THR A 59 3.61 18.41 -7.30
CA THR A 59 3.07 18.07 -8.62
C THR A 59 1.98 17.01 -8.50
N VAL A 60 0.82 17.31 -9.07
CA VAL A 60 -0.32 16.39 -9.09
C VAL A 60 -0.95 16.38 -10.48
N VAL A 61 -1.42 15.21 -10.91
CA VAL A 61 -2.17 15.07 -12.15
C VAL A 61 -3.66 15.08 -11.83
N LEU A 62 -4.37 15.99 -12.47
CA LEU A 62 -5.79 16.28 -12.24
C LEU A 62 -6.61 15.95 -13.49
N PRO A 63 -7.90 15.63 -13.36
CA PRO A 63 -8.79 15.57 -14.51
C PRO A 63 -8.90 16.92 -15.20
N GLU A 64 -9.25 16.86 -16.49
CA GLU A 64 -9.59 18.05 -17.27
C GLU A 64 -10.81 18.76 -16.65
N GLY A 65 -10.77 20.10 -16.59
CA GLY A 65 -11.83 20.92 -15.99
C GLY A 65 -11.92 20.91 -14.46
N ALA A 66 -11.10 20.13 -13.74
CA ALA A 66 -11.16 20.08 -12.28
C ALA A 66 -10.70 21.41 -11.65
N GLU A 67 -11.43 21.94 -10.67
CA GLU A 67 -10.98 23.04 -9.81
C GLU A 67 -10.07 22.47 -8.72
N ALA A 68 -8.87 23.03 -8.54
CA ALA A 68 -7.89 22.47 -7.60
C ALA A 68 -7.06 23.52 -6.86
N GLU A 69 -6.72 23.20 -5.61
CA GLU A 69 -5.89 24.01 -4.74
C GLU A 69 -4.95 23.11 -3.93
N LEU A 70 -3.71 23.56 -3.72
CA LEU A 70 -2.79 22.96 -2.74
C LEU A 70 -3.07 23.57 -1.36
N LEU A 71 -3.28 22.72 -0.36
CA LEU A 71 -3.51 23.12 1.02
C LEU A 71 -2.26 22.82 1.84
N LEU A 72 -1.69 23.84 2.49
CA LEU A 72 -0.56 23.71 3.41
C LEU A 72 -1.02 23.94 4.84
N TYR A 73 -0.64 23.06 5.75
CA TYR A 73 -0.98 23.10 7.17
C TYR A 73 0.30 23.13 7.99
N ARG A 74 0.32 23.87 9.10
CA ARG A 74 1.34 23.61 10.12
C ARG A 74 1.00 22.29 10.83
N GLU A 75 2.02 21.54 11.21
CA GLU A 75 1.85 20.23 11.86
C GLU A 75 0.84 20.30 13.02
N GLY A 76 -0.24 19.51 12.92
CA GLY A 76 -1.30 19.47 13.93
C GLY A 76 -2.38 20.55 13.84
N GLU A 77 -2.26 21.54 12.96
CA GLU A 77 -3.29 22.57 12.76
C GLU A 77 -4.48 22.05 11.92
N GLU A 78 -5.69 22.42 12.30
CA GLU A 78 -6.92 22.03 11.61
C GLU A 78 -7.12 22.74 10.28
N PHE A 79 -6.75 24.02 10.23
CA PHE A 79 -6.96 24.87 9.06
C PHE A 79 -5.64 25.09 8.33
N PRO A 80 -5.67 25.19 6.99
CA PRO A 80 -4.46 25.45 6.24
C PRO A 80 -3.92 26.84 6.57
N CYS A 81 -2.60 26.93 6.75
CA CYS A 81 -1.89 28.20 6.89
C CYS A 81 -1.71 28.91 5.55
N GLN A 82 -1.79 28.19 4.42
CA GLN A 82 -1.84 28.76 3.08
C GLN A 82 -2.62 27.85 2.12
N GLU A 83 -3.42 28.45 1.25
CA GLU A 83 -4.13 27.78 0.16
C GLU A 83 -3.61 28.35 -1.16
N ILE A 84 -3.16 27.49 -2.07
CA ILE A 84 -2.48 27.89 -3.31
C ILE A 84 -3.32 27.38 -4.49
N PRO A 85 -3.98 28.27 -5.26
CA PRO A 85 -4.76 27.87 -6.42
C PRO A 85 -3.90 27.20 -7.49
N LEU A 86 -4.43 26.12 -8.08
CA LEU A 86 -3.83 25.37 -9.19
C LEU A 86 -4.69 25.52 -10.46
N PRO A 87 -4.78 26.74 -11.03
CA PRO A 87 -5.69 27.03 -12.13
C PRO A 87 -5.32 26.24 -13.40
N GLU A 88 -6.32 25.89 -14.19
CA GLU A 88 -6.17 25.04 -15.37
C GLU A 88 -5.23 25.65 -16.42
N GLU A 89 -5.24 26.97 -16.58
CA GLU A 89 -4.41 27.67 -17.58
C GLU A 89 -2.91 27.64 -17.26
N LYS A 90 -2.53 27.27 -16.03
CA LYS A 90 -1.14 27.11 -15.60
C LYS A 90 -0.65 25.66 -15.60
N ARG A 91 -1.51 24.70 -15.97
CA ARG A 91 -1.15 23.28 -16.04
C ARG A 91 -0.36 22.98 -17.32
N ILE A 92 0.49 21.96 -17.26
CA ILE A 92 1.17 21.40 -18.43
C ILE A 92 0.54 20.04 -18.71
N GLY A 93 -0.25 19.96 -19.79
CA GLY A 93 -1.20 18.85 -19.96
C GLY A 93 -2.12 18.78 -18.74
N LEU A 94 -2.27 17.58 -18.16
CA LEU A 94 -3.08 17.36 -16.96
C LEU A 94 -2.32 17.61 -15.63
N ALA A 95 -1.04 17.96 -15.69
CA ALA A 95 -0.21 18.14 -14.50
C ALA A 95 -0.23 19.59 -14.00
N ALA A 96 -0.66 19.77 -12.75
CA ALA A 96 -0.44 21.01 -12.00
C ALA A 96 0.88 20.88 -11.22
N SER A 97 1.73 21.90 -11.29
CA SER A 97 3.01 21.90 -10.56
C SER A 97 3.39 23.28 -10.06
N VAL A 98 3.62 23.39 -8.75
CA VAL A 98 4.06 24.61 -8.06
C VAL A 98 5.27 24.33 -7.21
N CYS A 99 6.07 25.36 -6.93
CA CYS A 99 7.18 25.30 -6.00
C CYS A 99 6.98 26.37 -4.93
N VAL A 100 7.13 25.99 -3.66
CA VAL A 100 6.89 26.83 -2.49
C VAL A 100 8.18 26.95 -1.69
N GLU A 101 8.55 28.18 -1.31
CA GLU A 101 9.71 28.44 -0.47
C GLU A 101 9.34 28.35 1.01
N ILE A 102 9.69 27.23 1.64
CA ILE A 102 9.34 26.85 3.01
C ILE A 102 10.63 26.80 3.86
N PRO A 103 10.73 27.56 4.97
CA PRO A 103 11.88 27.52 5.86
C PRO A 103 12.18 26.11 6.39
N ALA A 104 13.45 25.76 6.57
CA ALA A 104 13.88 24.39 6.86
C ALA A 104 13.43 23.88 8.25
N GLU A 105 13.24 24.80 9.19
CA GLU A 105 12.74 24.58 10.54
C GLU A 105 11.24 24.29 10.59
N GLU A 106 10.49 24.69 9.56
CA GLU A 106 9.04 24.49 9.55
C GLU A 106 8.68 23.04 9.25
N ARG A 107 7.68 22.55 9.97
CA ARG A 107 7.09 21.23 9.79
C ARG A 107 5.66 21.44 9.32
N LEU A 108 5.47 21.11 8.05
CA LEU A 108 4.22 21.35 7.35
C LEU A 108 3.68 20.02 6.82
N GLU A 109 2.38 20.00 6.70
CA GLU A 109 1.58 18.92 6.13
C GLU A 109 0.83 19.47 4.91
N TYR A 110 0.42 18.60 3.98
CA TYR A 110 -0.32 19.04 2.81
C TYR A 110 -1.38 18.05 2.34
N ASN A 111 -2.35 18.59 1.61
CA ASN A 111 -3.33 17.85 0.82
C ASN A 111 -3.70 18.69 -0.41
N TYR A 112 -4.54 18.15 -1.28
CA TYR A 112 -5.20 18.93 -2.33
C TYR A 112 -6.67 19.10 -2.01
N ARG A 113 -7.24 20.26 -2.35
CA ARG A 113 -8.68 20.42 -2.52
C ARG A 113 -8.97 20.27 -4.00
N VAL A 114 -9.84 19.34 -4.38
CA VAL A 114 -10.26 19.14 -5.77
C VAL A 114 -11.77 19.11 -5.83
N ASN A 115 -12.38 20.00 -6.61
CA ASN A 115 -13.83 20.19 -6.71
C ASN A 115 -14.52 20.29 -5.33
N GLY A 116 -13.89 20.98 -4.37
CA GLY A 116 -14.39 21.16 -3.01
C GLY A 116 -14.07 20.03 -2.02
N HIS A 117 -13.51 18.91 -2.47
CA HIS A 117 -13.15 17.77 -1.61
C HIS A 117 -11.66 17.76 -1.27
N VAL A 118 -11.32 17.51 -0.01
CA VAL A 118 -9.91 17.35 0.41
C VAL A 118 -9.48 15.91 0.14
N VAL A 119 -8.40 15.76 -0.62
CA VAL A 119 -7.86 14.47 -1.05
C VAL A 119 -6.35 14.38 -0.78
N SER A 120 -5.87 13.17 -0.59
CA SER A 120 -4.43 12.91 -0.44
C SER A 120 -3.74 12.90 -1.80
N ASP A 121 -2.47 13.29 -1.81
CA ASP A 121 -1.62 13.17 -3.00
C ASP A 121 -1.37 11.68 -3.32
N PRO A 122 -1.76 11.17 -4.51
CA PRO A 122 -1.49 9.78 -4.90
C PRO A 122 0.00 9.40 -4.90
N CYS A 123 0.89 10.40 -5.00
CA CYS A 123 2.34 10.25 -5.00
C CYS A 123 2.97 10.59 -3.65
N ALA A 124 2.17 10.76 -2.58
CA ALA A 124 2.67 11.13 -1.26
C ALA A 124 3.69 10.10 -0.76
N SER A 125 4.93 10.55 -0.57
CA SER A 125 5.99 9.70 0.02
C SER A 125 5.74 9.34 1.49
N GLY A 126 4.78 10.02 2.11
CA GLY A 126 4.39 9.75 3.47
C GLY A 126 3.03 10.36 3.82
N ILE A 127 2.39 9.72 4.80
CA ILE A 127 1.13 10.14 5.40
C ILE A 127 1.24 10.12 6.92
N ARG A 128 0.35 10.86 7.58
CA ARG A 128 0.14 10.86 9.03
C ARG A 128 -1.34 11.00 9.35
N LYS A 129 -1.68 10.62 10.59
CA LYS A 129 -3.02 10.81 11.16
C LYS A 129 -2.98 12.01 12.09
N THR A 130 -3.80 13.02 11.79
CA THR A 130 -3.91 14.23 12.60
C THR A 130 -5.25 14.24 13.33
N HIS A 131 -5.23 14.53 14.63
CA HIS A 131 -6.41 14.50 15.51
C HIS A 131 -6.78 15.92 15.96
N PHE A 132 -8.04 16.29 15.77
CA PHE A 132 -8.58 17.58 16.18
C PHE A 132 -9.50 17.40 17.38
N ARG A 133 -9.06 17.90 18.55
CA ARG A 133 -9.90 17.98 19.74
C ARG A 133 -10.72 19.25 19.71
N HIS A 134 -12.01 19.11 19.49
CA HIS A 134 -12.94 20.21 19.73
C HIS A 134 -13.23 20.27 21.23
N ALA A 135 -12.76 21.33 21.90
CA ALA A 135 -13.19 21.62 23.26
C ALA A 135 -14.71 21.84 23.24
N GLY A 136 -15.46 20.84 23.71
CA GLY A 136 -16.91 20.97 23.87
C GLY A 136 -17.21 22.25 24.62
N SER A 137 -18.01 23.14 24.03
CA SER A 137 -18.50 24.33 24.71
C SER A 137 -19.11 23.88 26.02
N SER A 138 -18.53 24.30 27.15
CA SER A 138 -19.05 24.00 28.47
C SER A 138 -20.46 24.61 28.58
N SER A 139 -21.49 23.83 28.28
CA SER A 139 -22.86 24.20 28.64
C SER A 139 -22.96 24.12 30.16
N ARG A 140 -23.47 25.21 30.75
CA ARG A 140 -23.71 25.34 32.18
C ARG A 140 -24.48 24.12 32.71
N LYS A 141 -23.99 23.58 33.82
CA LYS A 141 -24.61 22.61 34.74
C LYS A 141 -26.04 22.17 34.36
N GLY A 142 -26.16 20.94 33.88
CA GLY A 142 -27.43 20.22 33.78
C GLY A 142 -27.49 19.37 32.52
N GLU A 143 -27.38 18.06 32.70
CA GLU A 143 -27.71 16.99 31.74
C GLU A 143 -26.75 16.77 30.54
N GLY A 144 -26.10 15.59 30.58
CA GLY A 144 -25.46 14.95 29.42
C GLY A 144 -24.06 15.46 29.09
N THR A 145 -23.03 14.71 29.46
CA THR A 145 -21.68 14.83 28.85
C THR A 145 -21.79 14.54 27.36
N ARG A 146 -21.86 15.56 26.52
CA ARG A 146 -21.52 15.42 25.10
C ARG A 146 -20.01 15.32 25.02
N GLU A 147 -19.50 14.11 24.83
CA GLU A 147 -18.11 13.86 24.45
C GLU A 147 -17.80 14.70 23.20
N GLY A 148 -16.66 15.40 23.21
CA GLY A 148 -16.20 16.16 22.05
C GLY A 148 -16.02 15.20 20.87
N VAL A 149 -16.47 15.60 19.68
CA VAL A 149 -16.24 14.81 18.47
C VAL A 149 -14.77 14.97 18.10
N ASP A 150 -13.97 13.94 18.39
CA ASP A 150 -12.61 13.83 17.84
C ASP A 150 -12.73 13.61 16.34
N ARG A 151 -12.27 14.58 15.54
CA ARG A 151 -12.18 14.45 14.09
C ARG A 151 -10.76 14.03 13.74
N GLU A 152 -10.64 13.03 12.88
CA GLU A 152 -9.36 12.52 12.40
C GLU A 152 -9.23 12.79 10.90
N GLU A 153 -8.02 13.12 10.44
CA GLU A 153 -7.75 13.36 9.03
C GLU A 153 -6.38 12.81 8.64
N ILE A 154 -6.27 12.33 7.40
CA ILE A 154 -5.00 11.88 6.82
C ILE A 154 -4.33 13.04 6.10
N ARG A 155 -3.09 13.31 6.49
CA ARG A 155 -2.26 14.41 6.03
C ARG A 155 -1.05 13.87 5.28
N CYS A 156 -0.74 14.40 4.11
CA CYS A 156 0.47 14.03 3.38
C CYS A 156 1.69 14.78 3.95
N VAL A 157 2.83 14.11 3.92
CA VAL A 157 4.12 14.66 4.38
C VAL A 157 5.24 14.30 3.41
N TRP A 158 6.21 15.20 3.25
CA TRP A 158 7.36 15.02 2.34
C TRP A 158 8.71 15.04 3.04
N GLN A 159 8.75 15.54 4.28
CA GLN A 159 9.99 15.79 5.00
C GLN A 159 10.59 14.46 5.45
N LYS A 160 11.64 14.02 4.73
CA LYS A 160 12.36 12.78 5.05
C LYS A 160 13.30 13.02 6.23
N ASN A 161 12.86 12.67 7.43
CA ASN A 161 13.71 12.57 8.63
C ASN A 161 14.19 11.14 8.89
N TYR A 162 14.18 10.29 7.87
CA TYR A 162 14.49 8.87 7.91
C TYR A 162 15.26 8.44 6.66
N GLY A 163 15.95 7.31 6.75
CA GLY A 163 16.65 6.70 5.62
C GLY A 163 17.37 5.42 6.05
N VAL A 164 17.31 4.41 5.19
CA VAL A 164 17.95 3.11 5.40
C VAL A 164 19.45 3.24 5.17
N LYS A 165 20.25 2.81 6.14
CA LYS A 165 21.71 2.99 6.18
C LYS A 165 22.48 1.78 5.66
N THR A 166 21.83 0.62 5.68
CA THR A 166 22.40 -0.65 5.25
C THR A 166 22.38 -0.83 3.73
N CYS A 167 23.10 -1.85 3.26
CA CYS A 167 23.15 -2.24 1.86
C CYS A 167 22.36 -3.53 1.64
N LEU A 168 21.92 -3.76 0.40
CA LEU A 168 21.13 -4.92 -0.01
C LEU A 168 21.91 -6.24 0.24
N PRO A 169 21.46 -7.13 1.14
CA PRO A 169 21.99 -8.48 1.21
C PRO A 169 21.82 -9.21 -0.13
N VAL A 170 22.90 -9.84 -0.61
CA VAL A 170 22.89 -10.60 -1.88
C VAL A 170 22.84 -12.09 -1.56
N ILE A 171 21.67 -12.69 -1.70
CA ILE A 171 21.45 -14.13 -1.51
C ILE A 171 21.00 -14.73 -2.85
N PRO A 172 21.73 -15.73 -3.40
CA PRO A 172 21.30 -16.47 -4.58
C PRO A 172 19.98 -17.21 -4.34
N TYR A 173 19.19 -17.45 -5.41
CA TYR A 173 17.89 -18.12 -5.27
C TYR A 173 17.97 -19.51 -4.63
N GLU A 174 19.01 -20.26 -4.96
CA GLU A 174 19.30 -21.60 -4.44
C GLU A 174 19.59 -21.63 -2.93
N ASP A 175 19.98 -20.49 -2.34
CA ASP A 175 20.27 -20.36 -0.92
C ASP A 175 19.10 -19.71 -0.16
N CYS A 176 18.04 -19.28 -0.85
CA CYS A 176 16.92 -18.57 -0.24
C CYS A 176 15.95 -19.50 0.48
N ILE A 177 15.60 -19.12 1.71
CA ILE A 177 14.48 -19.67 2.46
C ILE A 177 13.51 -18.52 2.71
N PHE A 178 12.43 -18.52 1.92
CA PHE A 178 11.40 -17.49 1.98
C PHE A 178 10.42 -17.76 3.12
N TYR A 179 10.08 -16.70 3.85
CA TYR A 179 8.99 -16.69 4.82
C TYR A 179 8.02 -15.60 4.43
N LYS A 180 6.76 -15.95 4.17
CA LYS A 180 5.72 -14.97 3.84
C LYS A 180 4.85 -14.68 5.05
N ALA A 181 4.58 -13.41 5.31
CA ALA A 181 3.86 -13.00 6.49
C ALA A 181 3.02 -11.74 6.29
N ASN A 182 1.92 -11.64 7.06
CA ASN A 182 1.22 -10.40 7.30
C ASN A 182 1.88 -9.66 8.48
N VAL A 183 2.21 -8.37 8.31
CA VAL A 183 2.85 -7.54 9.36
C VAL A 183 2.06 -7.57 10.66
N ARG A 184 0.72 -7.41 10.54
CA ARG A 184 -0.16 -7.41 11.70
C ARG A 184 -0.26 -8.80 12.31
N GLY A 185 -0.67 -9.78 11.50
CA GLY A 185 -0.95 -11.15 11.95
C GLY A 185 0.22 -11.82 12.66
N LEU A 186 1.45 -11.64 12.14
CA LEU A 186 2.63 -12.35 12.62
C LEU A 186 2.93 -12.09 14.11
N THR A 187 2.53 -10.94 14.65
CA THR A 187 2.87 -10.55 16.02
C THR A 187 1.67 -10.14 16.87
N MET A 188 0.44 -10.26 16.36
CA MET A 188 -0.77 -9.85 17.10
C MET A 188 -1.18 -10.86 18.17
N GLU A 189 -1.01 -12.16 17.91
CA GLU A 189 -1.43 -13.20 18.83
C GLU A 189 -0.48 -13.38 20.01
N LYS A 190 -1.02 -13.83 21.15
CA LYS A 190 -0.22 -14.13 22.35
C LYS A 190 0.08 -15.63 22.44
N PRO A 191 1.32 -16.03 22.78
CA PRO A 191 2.47 -15.18 23.08
C PRO A 191 3.43 -14.97 21.88
N ALA A 192 3.30 -13.85 21.15
CA ALA A 192 4.35 -13.42 20.21
C ALA A 192 5.59 -12.83 20.92
N GLY A 193 5.47 -12.41 22.20
CA GLY A 193 6.58 -11.93 23.01
C GLY A 193 7.08 -10.51 22.68
N VAL A 194 6.33 -9.74 21.88
CA VAL A 194 6.68 -8.37 21.48
C VAL A 194 5.88 -7.32 22.27
N ARG A 195 6.40 -6.09 22.36
CA ARG A 195 5.79 -4.95 23.05
C ARG A 195 4.83 -4.17 22.16
N HIS A 196 5.02 -4.24 20.84
CA HIS A 196 4.26 -3.47 19.86
C HIS A 196 3.56 -4.42 18.85
N PRO A 197 2.62 -5.27 19.33
CA PRO A 197 2.01 -6.31 18.50
C PRO A 197 1.33 -5.73 17.26
N GLY A 198 1.53 -6.40 16.13
CA GLY A 198 0.92 -6.09 14.84
C GLY A 198 1.43 -4.84 14.14
N THR A 199 2.66 -4.41 14.44
CA THR A 199 3.30 -3.21 13.87
C THR A 199 4.67 -3.52 13.28
N PHE A 200 5.24 -2.59 12.50
CA PHE A 200 6.62 -2.69 12.01
C PHE A 200 7.63 -2.80 13.15
N LEU A 201 7.44 -2.04 14.24
CA LEU A 201 8.29 -2.14 15.43
C LEU A 201 8.15 -3.49 16.14
N GLY A 202 6.95 -4.06 16.21
CA GLY A 202 6.73 -5.41 16.72
C GLY A 202 7.43 -6.46 15.87
N LEU A 203 7.36 -6.35 14.54
CA LEU A 203 8.07 -7.22 13.63
C LEU A 203 9.60 -7.10 13.80
N GLN A 204 10.11 -5.90 14.03
CA GLN A 204 11.53 -5.67 14.33
C GLN A 204 11.96 -6.41 15.61
N GLU A 205 11.14 -6.39 16.66
CA GLU A 205 11.38 -7.16 17.90
C GLU A 205 11.32 -8.68 17.67
N PHE A 206 10.60 -9.13 16.64
CA PHE A 206 10.43 -10.54 16.28
C PHE A 206 11.57 -11.13 15.43
N ILE A 207 12.46 -10.29 14.90
CA ILE A 207 13.60 -10.71 14.06
C ILE A 207 14.46 -11.84 14.69
N PRO A 208 14.76 -11.86 16.00
CA PRO A 208 15.53 -12.96 16.60
C PRO A 208 14.89 -14.34 16.40
N TYR A 209 13.55 -14.42 16.44
CA TYR A 209 12.83 -15.66 16.15
C TYR A 209 13.01 -16.07 14.68
N LEU A 210 12.81 -15.14 13.75
CA LEU A 210 12.97 -15.40 12.31
C LEU A 210 14.39 -15.90 11.99
N LYS A 211 15.40 -15.29 12.60
CA LYS A 211 16.79 -15.72 12.47
C LYS A 211 17.03 -17.11 13.05
N ASN A 212 16.44 -17.42 14.20
CA ASN A 212 16.55 -18.75 14.82
C ASN A 212 15.80 -19.82 14.02
N LEU A 213 14.69 -19.46 13.37
CA LEU A 213 13.97 -20.33 12.43
C LEU A 213 14.81 -20.66 11.18
N GLY A 214 15.80 -19.81 10.86
CA GLY A 214 16.75 -20.03 9.77
C GLY A 214 16.33 -19.42 8.43
N ILE A 215 15.30 -18.56 8.42
CA ILE A 215 14.85 -17.88 7.20
C ILE A 215 15.82 -16.75 6.86
N ASN A 216 15.95 -16.44 5.57
CA ASN A 216 16.83 -15.37 5.10
C ASN A 216 16.19 -14.44 4.08
N SER A 217 14.93 -14.67 3.72
CA SER A 217 14.16 -13.81 2.82
C SER A 217 12.74 -13.68 3.36
N LEU A 218 12.31 -12.47 3.69
CA LEU A 218 10.99 -12.17 4.22
C LEU A 218 10.13 -11.53 3.12
N ILE A 219 9.02 -12.17 2.78
CA ILE A 219 7.98 -11.60 1.94
C ILE A 219 6.91 -11.02 2.86
N LEU A 220 6.62 -9.73 2.74
CA LEU A 220 5.55 -9.10 3.50
C LEU A 220 4.37 -8.83 2.59
N MET A 221 3.18 -9.27 3.02
CA MET A 221 1.90 -8.90 2.41
C MET A 221 1.75 -7.38 2.28
N PRO A 222 0.82 -6.87 1.42
CA PRO A 222 0.67 -5.45 1.14
C PRO A 222 0.86 -4.55 2.36
N LEU A 223 1.86 -3.67 2.25
CA LEU A 223 2.27 -2.74 3.30
C LEU A 223 2.32 -1.29 2.86
N TYR A 224 1.88 -1.00 1.63
CA TYR A 224 1.51 0.34 1.22
C TYR A 224 0.19 0.74 1.89
N GLU A 225 -0.12 2.04 1.97
CA GLU A 225 -1.38 2.47 2.57
C GLU A 225 -2.56 2.08 1.67
N PHE A 226 -3.43 1.24 2.22
CA PHE A 226 -4.69 0.84 1.62
C PHE A 226 -5.81 0.97 2.66
N THR A 227 -7.03 1.15 2.15
CA THR A 227 -8.23 1.23 2.97
C THR A 227 -8.63 -0.16 3.48
N GLU A 228 -8.70 -0.33 4.81
CA GLU A 228 -9.17 -1.57 5.44
C GLU A 228 -10.70 -1.71 5.35
N GLU A 229 -11.41 -0.61 5.17
CA GLU A 229 -12.87 -0.58 5.07
C GLU A 229 -13.31 -0.40 3.62
N PRO A 230 -13.89 -1.42 2.96
CA PRO A 230 -14.27 -1.32 1.55
C PRO A 230 -15.25 -0.18 1.24
N SER A 231 -16.09 0.22 2.19
CA SER A 231 -17.00 1.36 2.06
C SER A 231 -16.32 2.74 2.10
N GLN A 232 -15.08 2.82 2.59
CA GLN A 232 -14.29 4.06 2.64
C GLN A 232 -13.38 4.23 1.41
N THR A 233 -13.44 3.30 0.45
CA THR A 233 -12.65 3.37 -0.79
C THR A 233 -12.92 4.67 -1.57
N GLU A 234 -14.14 5.22 -1.49
CA GLU A 234 -14.55 6.51 -2.07
C GLU A 234 -13.86 7.75 -1.46
N SER A 235 -13.23 7.63 -0.28
CA SER A 235 -12.67 8.77 0.45
C SER A 235 -11.20 9.08 0.10
N PHE A 236 -10.46 8.10 -0.43
CA PHE A 236 -9.04 8.27 -0.79
C PHE A 236 -8.83 8.65 -2.26
N TYR A 237 -9.78 8.28 -3.09
CA TYR A 237 -9.83 8.50 -4.52
C TYR A 237 -11.30 8.76 -4.85
N LEU A 238 -11.63 9.74 -5.70
CA LEU A 238 -13.00 9.85 -6.23
C LEU A 238 -13.15 8.75 -7.30
N LEU A 239 -13.16 7.49 -6.84
CA LEU A 239 -13.31 6.29 -7.64
C LEU A 239 -14.74 6.15 -8.16
N ASP A 240 -14.86 5.40 -9.25
CA ASP A 240 -16.14 5.12 -9.89
C ASP A 240 -17.04 4.21 -9.03
N ASP A 241 -18.33 4.57 -8.93
CA ASP A 241 -19.44 3.82 -8.33
C ASP A 241 -19.58 2.37 -8.88
N SER A 242 -18.93 2.05 -10.00
CA SER A 242 -18.96 0.72 -10.62
C SER A 242 -18.13 -0.33 -9.88
N VAL A 243 -17.18 0.05 -9.01
CA VAL A 243 -16.37 -0.86 -8.20
C VAL A 243 -16.98 -1.03 -6.80
N LYS A 244 -18.23 -1.52 -6.76
CA LYS A 244 -18.85 -1.92 -5.48
C LYS A 244 -18.33 -3.29 -5.09
N VAL A 245 -17.45 -3.33 -4.09
CA VAL A 245 -17.20 -4.56 -3.33
C VAL A 245 -18.55 -4.96 -2.70
N MET A 246 -19.17 -6.03 -3.21
CA MET A 246 -20.42 -6.54 -2.66
C MET A 246 -20.19 -6.90 -1.19
N GLN A 247 -20.77 -6.10 -0.29
CA GLN A 247 -20.83 -6.46 1.12
C GLN A 247 -22.02 -7.38 1.38
N PRO A 248 -21.87 -8.40 2.23
CA PRO A 248 -23.00 -9.17 2.73
C PRO A 248 -24.03 -8.24 3.36
N SER A 249 -25.30 -8.38 2.97
CA SER A 249 -26.38 -7.64 3.60
C SER A 249 -26.58 -8.16 5.04
N GLY A 250 -26.31 -7.33 6.04
CA GLY A 250 -26.76 -7.56 7.43
C GLY A 250 -25.76 -8.18 8.43
N GLY A 251 -24.45 -8.03 8.24
CA GLY A 251 -23.42 -8.41 9.22
C GLY A 251 -22.49 -7.25 9.61
N ASP A 252 -21.66 -7.45 10.65
CA ASP A 252 -20.57 -6.52 11.00
C ASP A 252 -19.67 -6.29 9.77
N GLN A 253 -19.28 -5.03 9.56
CA GLN A 253 -18.46 -4.63 8.43
C GLN A 253 -17.10 -5.36 8.47
N LYS A 254 -16.89 -6.29 7.53
CA LYS A 254 -15.63 -7.03 7.41
C LYS A 254 -14.54 -6.11 6.88
N LYS A 255 -13.33 -6.26 7.41
CA LYS A 255 -12.15 -5.48 7.01
C LYS A 255 -11.34 -6.21 5.95
N ASN A 256 -10.78 -5.47 5.01
CA ASN A 256 -9.69 -5.92 4.16
C ASN A 256 -8.44 -6.11 5.02
N TYR A 257 -8.26 -7.34 5.51
CA TYR A 257 -7.14 -7.72 6.35
C TYR A 257 -5.83 -7.91 5.58
N TRP A 258 -5.92 -8.42 4.34
CA TRP A 258 -4.76 -8.76 3.53
C TRP A 258 -4.14 -7.56 2.81
N GLY A 259 -4.97 -6.60 2.41
CA GLY A 259 -4.51 -5.35 1.79
C GLY A 259 -4.35 -5.37 0.28
N TYR A 260 -4.85 -6.40 -0.41
CA TYR A 260 -4.87 -6.45 -1.87
C TYR A 260 -5.98 -5.55 -2.42
N ALA A 261 -5.69 -4.25 -2.50
CA ALA A 261 -6.56 -3.23 -3.08
C ALA A 261 -5.71 -2.09 -3.63
N GLU A 262 -6.31 -1.19 -4.41
CA GLU A 262 -5.65 0.06 -4.76
C GLU A 262 -5.43 0.92 -3.51
N GLY A 263 -4.37 1.72 -3.51
CA GLY A 263 -3.96 2.49 -2.34
C GLY A 263 -2.85 3.49 -2.64
N LEU A 264 -2.45 4.26 -1.62
CA LEU A 264 -1.37 5.24 -1.73
C LEU A 264 -0.02 4.49 -1.75
N TYR A 265 0.33 4.00 -2.94
CA TYR A 265 1.44 3.09 -3.16
C TYR A 265 2.82 3.59 -2.71
N TYR A 266 3.00 4.90 -2.50
CA TYR A 266 4.28 5.49 -2.07
C TYR A 266 4.45 5.54 -0.55
N ALA A 267 3.37 5.39 0.22
CA ALA A 267 3.39 5.52 1.67
C ALA A 267 3.28 4.15 2.34
N PRO A 268 4.13 3.82 3.33
CA PRO A 268 3.92 2.64 4.16
C PRO A 268 2.66 2.78 5.01
N LYS A 269 2.04 1.64 5.31
CA LYS A 269 0.73 1.56 5.96
C LYS A 269 0.76 2.16 7.36
N LEU A 270 -0.09 3.16 7.58
CA LEU A 270 -0.19 3.92 8.81
C LEU A 270 -0.64 3.07 9.98
N SER A 271 -1.63 2.19 9.78
CA SER A 271 -2.16 1.32 10.84
C SER A 271 -1.20 0.18 11.23
N TYR A 272 -0.05 0.05 10.56
CA TYR A 272 1.06 -0.82 10.96
C TYR A 272 2.17 -0.06 11.72
N SER A 273 2.01 1.24 12.00
CA SER A 273 2.95 2.02 12.81
C SER A 273 2.54 2.03 14.28
N ALA A 274 3.50 1.78 15.17
CA ALA A 274 3.32 1.93 16.62
C ALA A 274 3.39 3.40 17.08
N THR A 275 4.10 4.26 16.35
CA THR A 275 4.47 5.63 16.75
C THR A 275 3.76 6.72 15.95
N GLY A 276 2.95 6.37 14.94
CA GLY A 276 2.34 7.31 14.01
C GLY A 276 3.30 7.84 12.94
N ASN A 277 4.50 7.26 12.81
CA ASN A 277 5.48 7.54 11.78
C ASN A 277 5.86 6.24 11.04
N PRO A 278 4.97 5.73 10.16
CA PRO A 278 5.18 4.47 9.47
C PRO A 278 6.44 4.46 8.60
N GLN A 279 6.82 5.61 8.04
CA GLN A 279 7.97 5.74 7.17
C GLN A 279 9.27 5.49 7.91
N LYS A 280 9.41 6.08 9.10
CA LYS A 280 10.59 5.88 9.94
C LYS A 280 10.65 4.44 10.47
N GLU A 281 9.54 3.92 10.99
CA GLU A 281 9.53 2.54 11.50
C GLU A 281 9.83 1.52 10.42
N PHE A 282 9.29 1.71 9.22
CA PHE A 282 9.59 0.81 8.11
C PHE A 282 11.06 0.89 7.68
N ALA A 283 11.66 2.09 7.65
CA ALA A 283 13.09 2.24 7.39
C ALA A 283 13.96 1.56 8.45
N ASP A 284 13.61 1.72 9.74
CA ASP A 284 14.32 1.08 10.85
C ASP A 284 14.18 -0.46 10.79
N LEU A 285 12.99 -0.96 10.43
CA LEU A 285 12.74 -2.39 10.21
C LEU A 285 13.64 -2.96 9.10
N THR A 286 13.73 -2.26 7.96
CA THR A 286 14.60 -2.70 6.86
C THR A 286 16.06 -2.76 7.28
N ASP A 287 16.57 -1.72 7.99
CA ASP A 287 17.93 -1.74 8.54
C ASP A 287 18.14 -2.93 9.49
N ALA A 288 17.17 -3.21 10.37
CA ALA A 288 17.26 -4.31 11.31
C ALA A 288 17.27 -5.69 10.62
N LEU A 289 16.46 -5.89 9.58
CA LEU A 289 16.44 -7.12 8.79
C LEU A 289 17.77 -7.32 8.05
N HIS A 290 18.31 -6.28 7.41
CA HIS A 290 19.60 -6.36 6.74
C HIS A 290 20.74 -6.67 7.71
N LEU A 291 20.76 -6.06 8.91
CA LEU A 291 21.74 -6.38 9.96
C LEU A 291 21.60 -7.83 10.45
N ALA A 292 20.40 -8.40 10.39
CA ALA A 292 20.16 -9.81 10.69
C ALA A 292 20.51 -10.76 9.54
N GLY A 293 20.82 -10.23 8.35
CA GLY A 293 21.11 -11.01 7.13
C GLY A 293 19.85 -11.51 6.41
N ILE A 294 18.71 -10.83 6.60
CA ILE A 294 17.42 -11.19 6.00
C ILE A 294 17.07 -10.17 4.90
N GLN A 295 16.77 -10.66 3.70
CA GLN A 295 16.23 -9.86 2.60
C GLN A 295 14.77 -9.50 2.86
N LEU A 296 14.33 -8.31 2.45
CA LEU A 296 12.94 -7.86 2.53
C LEU A 296 12.32 -7.66 1.14
N LEU A 297 11.17 -8.31 0.93
CA LEU A 297 10.39 -8.27 -0.31
C LEU A 297 8.92 -7.94 -0.05
N PRO A 298 8.51 -6.66 -0.08
CA PRO A 298 7.11 -6.29 0.02
C PRO A 298 6.31 -6.75 -1.20
N GLU A 299 5.06 -7.13 -0.92
CA GLU A 299 4.05 -7.40 -1.93
C GLU A 299 3.36 -6.12 -2.38
N PHE A 300 3.18 -6.02 -3.69
CA PHE A 300 2.40 -4.96 -4.32
C PHE A 300 1.35 -5.56 -5.23
N TYR A 301 0.08 -5.24 -4.96
CA TYR A 301 -0.98 -5.44 -5.93
C TYR A 301 -1.09 -4.23 -6.83
N PHE A 302 -1.17 -4.48 -8.14
CA PHE A 302 -1.52 -3.47 -9.13
C PHE A 302 -2.67 -3.97 -9.98
N SER A 303 -3.63 -3.08 -10.23
CA SER A 303 -4.73 -3.35 -11.15
C SER A 303 -4.22 -3.62 -12.57
N PRO A 304 -4.98 -4.36 -13.40
CA PRO A 304 -4.67 -4.55 -14.82
C PRO A 304 -4.48 -3.23 -15.59
N GLU A 305 -5.21 -2.19 -15.19
CA GLU A 305 -5.24 -0.86 -15.79
C GLU A 305 -4.06 0.02 -15.34
N ALA A 306 -3.27 -0.42 -14.35
CA ALA A 306 -2.15 0.34 -13.84
C ALA A 306 -1.09 0.58 -14.94
N GLY A 307 -0.74 1.86 -15.16
CA GLY A 307 0.24 2.23 -16.18
C GLY A 307 1.66 1.75 -15.84
N GLY A 308 2.38 1.19 -16.82
CA GLY A 308 3.74 0.66 -16.61
C GLY A 308 4.74 1.67 -16.02
N ARG A 309 4.64 2.95 -16.39
CA ARG A 309 5.45 4.02 -15.78
C ARG A 309 5.13 4.21 -14.30
N GLN A 310 3.84 4.27 -13.94
CA GLN A 310 3.40 4.44 -12.55
C GLN A 310 3.92 3.32 -11.67
N VAL A 311 3.72 2.06 -12.08
CA VAL A 311 4.23 0.89 -11.37
C VAL A 311 5.74 0.98 -11.18
N THR A 312 6.48 1.28 -12.25
CA THR A 312 7.94 1.37 -12.20
C THR A 312 8.42 2.49 -11.28
N ASP A 313 7.78 3.65 -11.29
CA ASP A 313 8.12 4.79 -10.43
C ASP A 313 7.83 4.49 -8.94
N VAL A 314 6.74 3.77 -8.63
CA VAL A 314 6.48 3.25 -7.28
C VAL A 314 7.62 2.33 -6.84
N LEU A 315 7.94 1.29 -7.60
CA LEU A 315 8.98 0.33 -7.21
C LEU A 315 10.36 1.00 -7.04
N ARG A 316 10.69 1.95 -7.93
CA ARG A 316 11.91 2.78 -7.80
C ARG A 316 11.88 3.61 -6.51
N HIS A 317 10.74 4.18 -6.12
CA HIS A 317 10.63 4.92 -4.86
C HIS A 317 10.99 4.04 -3.67
N TRP A 318 10.45 2.82 -3.60
CA TRP A 318 10.73 1.89 -2.48
C TRP A 318 12.18 1.42 -2.49
N LEU A 319 12.74 1.13 -3.66
CA LEU A 319 14.14 0.78 -3.82
C LEU A 319 15.08 1.92 -3.36
N LEU A 320 14.80 3.16 -3.78
CA LEU A 320 15.67 4.31 -3.50
C LEU A 320 15.51 4.85 -2.08
N THR A 321 14.28 4.82 -1.53
CA THR A 321 13.97 5.39 -0.21
C THR A 321 14.23 4.38 0.91
N TYR A 322 13.79 3.14 0.72
CA TYR A 322 13.82 2.10 1.75
C TYR A 322 14.81 0.97 1.47
N ARG A 323 15.56 1.02 0.35
CA ARG A 323 16.59 0.01 0.00
C ARG A 323 16.04 -1.42 0.06
N ILE A 324 14.87 -1.64 -0.54
CA ILE A 324 14.24 -2.95 -0.62
C ILE A 324 15.02 -3.90 -1.55
N ASP A 325 15.13 -5.18 -1.20
CA ASP A 325 15.88 -6.20 -1.94
C ASP A 325 15.15 -6.71 -3.20
N GLY A 326 13.83 -6.66 -3.17
CA GLY A 326 12.99 -7.11 -4.26
C GLY A 326 11.52 -6.90 -3.98
N PHE A 327 10.69 -7.34 -4.91
CA PHE A 327 9.25 -7.17 -4.86
C PHE A 327 8.59 -8.48 -5.24
N HIS A 328 7.48 -8.78 -4.58
CA HIS A 328 6.53 -9.75 -5.09
C HIS A 328 5.33 -9.01 -5.66
N LEU A 329 5.13 -9.12 -6.97
CA LEU A 329 4.10 -8.37 -7.68
C LEU A 329 2.87 -9.27 -7.84
N VAL A 330 1.70 -8.70 -7.60
CA VAL A 330 0.41 -9.37 -7.69
C VAL A 330 -0.49 -8.54 -8.61
N GLY A 331 -1.31 -9.22 -9.41
CA GLY A 331 -2.13 -8.60 -10.45
C GLY A 331 -1.83 -9.20 -11.82
N GLN A 332 -2.52 -8.72 -12.85
CA GLN A 332 -2.36 -9.15 -14.24
C GLN A 332 -2.39 -7.93 -15.15
N GLY A 333 -1.23 -7.38 -15.50
CA GLY A 333 -1.17 -6.22 -16.38
C GLY A 333 0.14 -6.09 -17.17
N ASP A 334 0.09 -5.31 -18.25
CA ASP A 334 1.22 -5.11 -19.17
C ASP A 334 2.40 -4.37 -18.53
N TRP A 335 2.18 -3.75 -17.36
CA TRP A 335 3.19 -3.06 -16.57
C TRP A 335 4.41 -3.94 -16.23
N ILE A 336 4.24 -5.26 -16.13
CA ILE A 336 5.34 -6.19 -15.81
C ILE A 336 6.45 -6.14 -16.87
N SER A 337 6.09 -5.88 -18.13
CA SER A 337 7.06 -5.75 -19.24
C SER A 337 7.97 -4.54 -19.06
N THR A 338 7.44 -3.45 -18.51
CA THR A 338 8.18 -2.20 -18.23
C THR A 338 9.08 -2.38 -17.02
N VAL A 339 8.55 -2.95 -15.93
CA VAL A 339 9.31 -3.26 -14.70
C VAL A 339 10.53 -4.12 -15.02
N ARG A 340 10.38 -5.14 -15.87
CA ARG A 340 11.46 -6.06 -16.22
C ARG A 340 12.61 -5.39 -16.95
N THR A 341 12.34 -4.38 -17.78
CA THR A 341 13.37 -3.72 -18.60
C THR A 341 13.99 -2.53 -17.89
N ASP A 342 13.43 -2.11 -16.76
CA ASP A 342 13.92 -0.98 -15.98
C ASP A 342 15.36 -1.18 -15.46
N PRO A 343 16.29 -0.24 -15.73
CA PRO A 343 17.69 -0.40 -15.34
C PRO A 343 17.93 -0.33 -13.82
N LEU A 344 17.11 0.39 -13.05
CA LEU A 344 17.27 0.50 -11.60
C LEU A 344 16.83 -0.79 -10.90
N LEU A 345 15.82 -1.47 -11.45
CA LEU A 345 15.27 -2.71 -10.88
C LEU A 345 16.02 -3.98 -11.31
N LYS A 346 17.02 -3.89 -12.20
CA LYS A 346 17.73 -5.07 -12.75
C LYS A 346 18.42 -5.96 -11.72
N LYS A 347 18.78 -5.41 -10.57
CA LYS A 347 19.43 -6.14 -9.48
C LYS A 347 18.46 -6.51 -8.36
N SER A 348 17.26 -5.92 -8.37
CA SER A 348 16.21 -6.24 -7.40
C SER A 348 15.51 -7.53 -7.81
N ARG A 349 15.20 -8.37 -6.81
CA ARG A 349 14.45 -9.60 -7.04
C ARG A 349 13.01 -9.26 -7.46
N ILE A 350 12.53 -9.80 -8.58
CA ILE A 350 11.14 -9.62 -9.01
C ILE A 350 10.45 -10.97 -9.02
N LEU A 351 9.55 -11.18 -8.06
CA LEU A 351 8.70 -12.36 -7.96
C LEU A 351 7.36 -12.07 -8.63
N TYR A 352 6.87 -13.02 -9.42
CA TYR A 352 5.59 -12.91 -10.13
C TYR A 352 5.03 -14.31 -10.44
N THR A 353 3.71 -14.44 -10.54
CA THR A 353 3.04 -15.73 -10.75
C THR A 353 3.34 -16.33 -12.12
N ASP A 354 3.22 -15.55 -13.20
CA ASP A 354 3.66 -15.99 -14.51
C ASP A 354 4.09 -14.81 -15.36
N PHE A 355 5.28 -14.90 -15.94
CA PHE A 355 5.76 -13.88 -16.84
C PHE A 355 5.23 -14.15 -18.26
N PRO A 356 4.93 -13.11 -19.06
CA PRO A 356 4.43 -13.28 -20.43
C PRO A 356 5.26 -14.26 -21.26
N ALA A 357 4.66 -14.92 -22.25
CA ALA A 357 5.30 -16.00 -23.03
C ALA A 357 6.69 -15.66 -23.61
N SER A 358 6.99 -14.38 -23.87
CA SER A 358 8.32 -13.88 -24.25
C SER A 358 9.42 -14.12 -23.20
N VAL A 359 9.05 -14.46 -21.97
CA VAL A 359 9.92 -14.85 -20.86
C VAL A 359 10.13 -16.37 -20.76
N ARG A 360 9.30 -17.20 -21.42
CA ARG A 360 9.62 -18.64 -21.57
C ARG A 360 10.95 -18.84 -22.32
N GLU A 361 11.30 -17.91 -23.22
CA GLU A 361 12.60 -17.87 -23.90
C GLU A 361 13.79 -17.52 -22.98
N LEU A 362 13.53 -16.89 -21.83
CA LEU A 362 14.56 -16.63 -20.80
C LEU A 362 14.94 -17.89 -20.01
N ARG A 363 14.12 -18.96 -20.03
CA ARG A 363 14.44 -20.22 -19.34
C ARG A 363 15.74 -20.85 -19.86
N SER A 364 16.09 -20.59 -21.13
CA SER A 364 17.23 -21.20 -21.81
C SER A 364 18.45 -20.29 -21.98
N LYS A 365 18.35 -18.99 -21.67
CA LYS A 365 19.46 -18.02 -21.81
C LYS A 365 19.86 -17.50 -20.44
N LYS A 366 21.14 -17.67 -20.06
CA LYS A 366 21.69 -17.14 -18.80
C LYS A 366 21.71 -15.60 -18.83
N PRO A 367 20.88 -14.91 -18.04
CA PRO A 367 20.88 -13.45 -18.00
C PRO A 367 22.12 -12.93 -17.26
N GLN A 368 22.42 -11.65 -17.44
CA GLN A 368 23.46 -10.98 -16.67
C GLN A 368 23.14 -10.99 -15.17
N PHE A 369 21.86 -10.81 -14.81
CA PHE A 369 21.36 -10.89 -13.45
C PHE A 369 20.17 -11.86 -13.43
N ARG A 370 20.25 -12.90 -12.61
CA ARG A 370 19.17 -13.86 -12.39
C ARG A 370 18.23 -13.31 -11.31
N ASN A 371 17.53 -12.23 -11.65
CA ASN A 371 16.72 -11.47 -10.69
C ASN A 371 15.23 -11.84 -10.70
N LEU A 372 14.73 -12.44 -11.79
CA LEU A 372 13.33 -12.87 -11.91
C LEU A 372 13.08 -14.20 -11.20
N GLY A 373 11.92 -14.34 -10.55
CA GLY A 373 11.51 -15.53 -9.83
C GLY A 373 10.04 -15.84 -10.06
N ILE A 374 9.73 -17.09 -10.34
CA ILE A 374 8.36 -17.57 -10.57
C ILE A 374 7.78 -18.06 -9.26
N TYR A 375 6.67 -17.47 -8.84
CA TYR A 375 5.86 -17.96 -7.72
C TYR A 375 5.10 -19.22 -8.15
N ASN A 376 5.60 -20.40 -7.78
CA ASN A 376 5.32 -21.64 -8.49
C ASN A 376 4.05 -22.37 -8.02
N LEU A 377 2.88 -21.86 -8.40
CA LEU A 377 1.57 -22.50 -8.13
C LEU A 377 1.49 -23.94 -8.67
N SER A 378 2.16 -24.25 -9.78
CA SER A 378 2.18 -25.61 -10.32
C SER A 378 2.84 -26.61 -9.38
N PHE A 379 3.84 -26.18 -8.60
CA PHE A 379 4.47 -27.04 -7.59
C PHE A 379 3.50 -27.36 -6.46
N GLU A 380 2.79 -26.34 -5.95
CA GLU A 380 1.80 -26.51 -4.89
C GLU A 380 0.77 -27.56 -5.29
N GLN A 381 0.10 -27.37 -6.43
CA GLN A 381 -0.96 -28.26 -6.89
C GLN A 381 -0.47 -29.69 -7.11
N ALA A 382 0.67 -29.86 -7.80
CA ALA A 382 1.22 -31.18 -8.07
C ALA A 382 1.65 -31.90 -6.78
N MET A 383 2.33 -31.20 -5.87
CA MET A 383 2.80 -31.79 -4.62
C MET A 383 1.65 -32.19 -3.70
N ARG A 384 0.62 -31.35 -3.57
CA ARG A 384 -0.55 -31.67 -2.74
C ARG A 384 -1.28 -32.92 -3.22
N ARG A 385 -1.56 -33.00 -4.54
CA ARG A 385 -2.18 -34.17 -5.16
C ARG A 385 -1.34 -35.45 -4.98
N PHE A 386 -0.03 -35.33 -5.16
CA PHE A 386 0.89 -36.44 -4.98
C PHE A 386 0.91 -36.96 -3.53
N LEU A 387 0.99 -36.06 -2.54
CA LEU A 387 1.03 -36.42 -1.12
C LEU A 387 -0.30 -37.02 -0.64
N LYS A 388 -1.43 -36.52 -1.15
CA LYS A 388 -2.77 -37.07 -0.88
C LYS A 388 -2.97 -38.47 -1.50
N GLY A 389 -2.22 -38.80 -2.55
CA GLY A 389 -2.31 -40.09 -3.24
C GLY A 389 -3.33 -40.10 -4.38
N ASP A 390 -3.52 -38.98 -5.08
CA ASP A 390 -4.35 -38.93 -6.30
C ASP A 390 -3.79 -39.90 -7.37
N PRO A 391 -4.65 -40.67 -8.08
CA PRO A 391 -4.22 -41.77 -8.96
C PRO A 391 -3.42 -41.35 -10.20
N ASP A 392 -3.50 -40.07 -10.61
CA ASP A 392 -2.86 -39.55 -11.83
C ASP A 392 -1.59 -38.71 -11.56
N CYS A 393 -0.91 -38.92 -10.43
CA CYS A 393 0.32 -38.22 -10.10
C CYS A 393 1.56 -39.02 -10.51
N SER A 394 2.40 -38.46 -11.41
CA SER A 394 3.67 -39.08 -11.80
C SER A 394 4.79 -38.74 -10.80
N PRO A 395 5.46 -39.74 -10.19
CA PRO A 395 6.66 -39.49 -9.39
C PRO A 395 7.77 -38.78 -10.18
N GLU A 396 7.88 -39.04 -11.49
CA GLU A 396 8.85 -38.39 -12.37
C GLU A 396 8.56 -36.89 -12.53
N GLU A 397 7.29 -36.49 -12.62
CA GLU A 397 6.87 -35.09 -12.66
C GLU A 397 7.29 -34.36 -11.38
N ILE A 398 6.99 -34.94 -10.22
CA ILE A 398 7.37 -34.38 -8.91
C ILE A 398 8.88 -34.27 -8.77
N ALA A 399 9.61 -35.33 -9.15
CA ALA A 399 11.08 -35.30 -9.16
C ALA A 399 11.62 -34.24 -10.13
N GLY A 400 10.93 -33.96 -11.23
CA GLY A 400 11.25 -32.89 -12.18
C GLY A 400 11.05 -31.51 -11.56
N LEU A 401 9.92 -31.28 -10.89
CA LEU A 401 9.59 -30.04 -10.20
C LEU A 401 10.57 -29.74 -9.05
N LEU A 402 10.96 -30.75 -8.27
CA LEU A 402 11.94 -30.62 -7.18
C LEU A 402 13.34 -30.25 -7.68
N ARG A 403 13.75 -30.78 -8.84
CA ARG A 403 15.08 -30.53 -9.43
C ARG A 403 15.13 -29.29 -10.30
N ARG A 404 14.00 -28.62 -10.51
CA ARG A 404 13.89 -27.49 -11.44
C ARG A 404 14.66 -26.28 -10.90
N ASN A 405 15.77 -25.97 -11.57
CA ASN A 405 16.64 -24.84 -11.22
C ASN A 405 17.18 -24.17 -12.50
N ASP A 406 16.29 -23.51 -13.24
CA ASP A 406 16.65 -22.93 -14.53
C ASP A 406 17.66 -21.79 -14.37
N SER A 407 18.66 -21.72 -15.26
CA SER A 407 19.68 -20.65 -15.22
C SER A 407 19.12 -19.24 -15.43
N GLY A 408 17.91 -19.13 -15.99
CA GLY A 408 17.25 -17.88 -16.34
C GLY A 408 16.46 -17.20 -15.21
N CYS A 409 15.89 -17.97 -14.29
CA CYS A 409 15.00 -17.48 -13.24
C CYS A 409 14.98 -18.42 -12.03
N GLY A 410 14.60 -17.90 -10.86
CA GLY A 410 14.31 -18.71 -9.68
C GLY A 410 12.90 -19.30 -9.72
N TYR A 411 12.67 -20.37 -8.95
CA TYR A 411 11.35 -20.92 -8.69
C TYR A 411 11.12 -20.95 -7.19
N LEU A 412 10.00 -20.38 -6.75
CA LEU A 412 9.59 -20.41 -5.35
C LEU A 412 8.56 -21.52 -5.21
N ASN A 413 9.00 -22.64 -4.67
CA ASN A 413 8.16 -23.80 -4.40
C ASN A 413 7.56 -23.65 -3.00
N PHE A 414 6.24 -23.79 -2.90
CA PHE A 414 5.49 -23.74 -1.65
C PHE A 414 4.31 -24.72 -1.73
N MET A 415 3.72 -25.03 -0.57
CA MET A 415 2.56 -25.91 -0.47
C MET A 415 1.38 -25.26 0.25
N ALA A 416 1.54 -24.01 0.72
CA ALA A 416 0.48 -23.18 1.29
C ALA A 416 0.87 -21.71 1.11
N ASP A 417 -0.13 -20.86 0.93
CA ASP A 417 -0.01 -19.41 0.82
C ASP A 417 -1.11 -18.75 1.69
N GLN A 418 -1.24 -17.42 1.68
CA GLN A 418 -2.41 -16.73 2.26
C GLN A 418 -3.72 -17.13 1.58
N ASP A 419 -3.66 -17.52 0.30
CA ASP A 419 -4.82 -17.95 -0.46
C ASP A 419 -5.01 -19.46 -0.29
N GLY A 420 -6.23 -19.87 0.06
CA GLY A 420 -6.58 -21.27 0.29
C GLY A 420 -6.22 -21.76 1.70
N PHE A 421 -5.98 -23.06 1.82
CA PHE A 421 -5.73 -23.68 3.12
C PHE A 421 -4.33 -23.43 3.68
N THR A 422 -4.26 -23.37 5.01
CA THR A 422 -2.99 -23.52 5.71
C THR A 422 -2.44 -24.94 5.54
N MET A 423 -1.16 -25.16 5.85
CA MET A 423 -0.57 -26.50 5.85
C MET A 423 -1.28 -27.49 6.76
N ALA A 424 -1.83 -27.02 7.89
CA ALA A 424 -2.60 -27.85 8.82
C ALA A 424 -3.99 -28.16 8.26
N ASP A 425 -4.70 -27.14 7.78
CA ASP A 425 -6.04 -27.32 7.24
C ASP A 425 -6.04 -28.22 5.99
N MET A 426 -4.97 -28.18 5.21
CA MET A 426 -4.76 -29.08 4.06
C MET A 426 -4.85 -30.57 4.42
N VAL A 427 -4.52 -30.95 5.66
CA VAL A 427 -4.59 -32.33 6.16
C VAL A 427 -5.74 -32.59 7.14
N SER A 428 -6.56 -31.57 7.44
CA SER A 428 -7.69 -31.63 8.37
C SER A 428 -9.05 -31.42 7.70
N TYR A 429 -9.09 -30.80 6.51
CA TYR A 429 -10.34 -30.46 5.82
C TYR A 429 -10.37 -30.95 4.38
N GLY A 430 -11.48 -31.59 4.00
CA GLY A 430 -11.79 -31.96 2.63
C GLY A 430 -12.50 -30.86 1.86
N GLU A 431 -13.23 -29.99 2.56
CA GLU A 431 -14.01 -28.89 1.98
C GLU A 431 -13.71 -27.57 2.68
N LYS A 432 -13.89 -26.45 1.96
CA LYS A 432 -13.69 -25.10 2.52
C LYS A 432 -14.86 -24.73 3.45
N HIS A 433 -14.56 -24.00 4.52
CA HIS A 433 -15.52 -23.51 5.52
C HIS A 433 -15.42 -21.99 5.65
N ASN A 434 -15.89 -21.27 4.62
CA ASN A 434 -15.78 -19.81 4.50
C ASN A 434 -17.07 -19.07 4.90
N GLU A 435 -17.98 -19.72 5.64
CA GLU A 435 -19.29 -19.15 6.01
C GLU A 435 -19.15 -17.80 6.72
N GLU A 436 -18.12 -17.64 7.55
CA GLU A 436 -17.85 -16.40 8.29
C GLU A 436 -17.49 -15.21 7.39
N ASN A 437 -17.12 -15.43 6.13
CA ASN A 437 -16.86 -14.38 5.16
C ASN A 437 -18.16 -13.72 4.66
N GLY A 438 -19.32 -14.31 4.96
CA GLY A 438 -20.64 -13.75 4.66
C GLY A 438 -21.06 -13.90 3.19
N GLN A 439 -20.35 -14.70 2.40
CA GLN A 439 -20.69 -14.95 1.00
C GLN A 439 -21.37 -16.32 0.78
N ASN A 440 -21.86 -16.94 1.86
CA ASN A 440 -22.47 -18.27 1.87
C ASN A 440 -21.54 -19.34 1.27
N ASN A 441 -20.26 -19.32 1.69
CA ASN A 441 -19.21 -20.24 1.25
C ASN A 441 -18.95 -20.26 -0.28
N ARG A 442 -19.36 -19.20 -1.01
CA ARG A 442 -19.16 -19.09 -2.47
C ARG A 442 -17.78 -18.53 -2.85
N ASP A 443 -17.09 -17.94 -1.90
CA ASP A 443 -15.75 -17.38 -2.05
C ASP A 443 -14.65 -18.44 -1.83
N GLY A 444 -13.43 -18.14 -2.29
CA GLY A 444 -12.28 -19.05 -2.24
C GLY A 444 -12.31 -20.15 -3.31
N PHE A 445 -11.19 -20.86 -3.47
CA PHE A 445 -11.06 -21.95 -4.43
C PHE A 445 -11.79 -23.20 -3.95
N ASP A 446 -12.53 -23.86 -4.85
CA ASP A 446 -13.18 -25.15 -4.56
C ASP A 446 -12.18 -26.32 -4.60
N CYS A 447 -11.15 -26.21 -5.45
CA CYS A 447 -10.14 -27.26 -5.65
C CYS A 447 -8.88 -26.98 -4.83
N ASN A 448 -8.89 -27.35 -3.54
CA ASN A 448 -7.75 -27.14 -2.63
C ASN A 448 -6.71 -28.29 -2.64
N TYR A 449 -7.05 -29.42 -3.27
CA TYR A 449 -6.23 -30.65 -3.28
C TYR A 449 -5.87 -31.14 -1.87
N SER A 450 -6.76 -30.92 -0.91
CA SER A 450 -6.61 -31.30 0.50
C SER A 450 -7.24 -32.66 0.82
N TRP A 451 -6.90 -33.20 1.98
CA TRP A 451 -7.51 -34.43 2.51
C TRP A 451 -7.57 -34.36 4.02
N ASN A 452 -8.76 -34.50 4.59
CA ASN A 452 -9.00 -34.53 6.04
C ASN A 452 -8.45 -35.75 6.79
N CYS A 453 -7.67 -36.60 6.11
CA CYS A 453 -7.07 -37.81 6.68
C CYS A 453 -8.04 -38.81 7.36
N GLY A 454 -9.36 -38.67 7.14
CA GLY A 454 -10.39 -39.59 7.63
C GLY A 454 -11.57 -38.92 8.35
N GLU A 455 -11.39 -37.74 8.93
CA GLU A 455 -12.42 -37.00 9.68
C GLU A 455 -12.25 -35.50 9.49
N GLU A 456 -13.34 -34.77 9.24
CA GLU A 456 -13.32 -33.33 8.99
C GLU A 456 -13.14 -32.54 10.30
N GLY A 457 -12.07 -31.76 10.41
CA GLY A 457 -11.79 -30.88 11.56
C GLY A 457 -10.57 -31.26 12.39
#